data_AF-S0J9Q5-F1
#
_entry.id   AF-S0J9Q5-F1
#
_cell.length_a   1.000
_cell.length_b   1.000
_cell.length_c   1.000
_cell.angle_alpha   90.00
_cell.angle_beta   90.00
_cell.angle_gamma   90.00
#
_symmetry.space_group_name_H-M   'P 1'
#
loop_
_entity.id
_entity.type
_entity.pdbx_description
1 polymer ?
#
loop_
_entity_poly.entity_id
_entity_poly.type
_entity_poly.pdbx_seq_one_letter_code
_entity_poly.pdbx_strand_id
1 'polypeptide(L)'
;MEQKIYGEYVRILQEELVPAMGCTEPIAIAYGAAVAARALGTEPESVEVWASANIIKNVKSVVVPCTGGQRGISAAVCAGIVAADTEKGLEILASMTEEQKEQAKKLQSCLPVGVNESRSGYIFDIQIKASAGGHSGYAQIAGYHTNVICVKKDEKVMQEKPYVEQKQSYGTDRELLTV
;
A
#
# COMPACT_ATOMS: atom_id res chain seq x y z
N MET A 1 27.07 18.28 21.57
CA MET A 1 25.80 17.52 21.75
C MET A 1 26.12 16.36 22.67
N GLU A 2 25.36 16.16 23.75
CA GLU A 2 25.58 15.02 24.65
C GLU A 2 25.46 13.71 23.85
N GLN A 3 26.36 12.75 24.08
CA GLN A 3 26.42 11.47 23.36
C GLN A 3 25.07 10.72 23.36
N LYS A 4 24.29 10.89 24.43
CA LYS A 4 22.94 10.34 24.56
C LYS A 4 21.96 10.99 23.58
N ILE A 5 21.93 12.32 23.49
CA ILE A 5 21.06 13.06 22.56
C ILE A 5 21.40 12.70 21.10
N TYR A 6 22.68 12.55 20.77
CA TYR A 6 23.09 12.06 19.45
C TYR A 6 22.55 10.66 19.13
N GLY A 7 22.65 9.74 20.08
CA GLY A 7 22.13 8.38 19.92
C GLY A 7 20.62 8.34 19.68
N GLU A 8 19.85 9.13 20.44
CA GLU A 8 18.40 9.22 20.26
C GLU A 8 18.03 9.85 18.90
N TYR A 9 18.75 10.89 18.46
CA TYR A 9 18.53 11.48 17.13
C TYR A 9 18.79 10.47 16.01
N VAL A 10 19.87 9.69 16.08
CA VAL A 10 20.16 8.65 15.08
C VAL A 10 19.05 7.60 15.06
N ARG A 11 18.51 7.19 16.22
CA ARG A 11 17.40 6.24 16.30
C ARG A 11 16.13 6.79 15.67
N ILE A 12 15.77 8.04 15.97
CA ILE A 12 14.62 8.71 15.35
C ILE A 12 14.78 8.73 13.82
N LEU A 13 15.98 9.07 13.32
CA LEU A 13 16.24 9.07 11.88
C LEU A 13 16.17 7.67 11.28
N GLN A 14 16.63 6.63 11.96
CA GLN A 14 16.51 5.25 11.49
C GLN A 14 15.04 4.77 11.47
N GLU A 15 14.22 5.22 12.41
CA GLU A 15 12.77 4.95 12.41
C GLU A 15 12.05 5.65 11.26
N GLU A 16 12.44 6.88 10.91
CA GLU A 16 11.74 7.71 9.92
C GLU A 16 12.28 7.53 8.49
N LEU A 17 13.58 7.27 8.31
CA LEU A 17 14.22 7.17 7.00
C LEU A 17 14.17 5.73 6.45
N VAL A 18 12.95 5.24 6.22
CA VAL A 18 12.74 3.96 5.50
C VAL A 18 12.93 4.21 4.00
N PRO A 19 13.78 3.42 3.30
CA PRO A 19 13.92 3.52 1.85
C PRO A 19 12.56 3.37 1.15
N ALA A 20 12.25 4.31 0.27
CA ALA A 20 11.01 4.33 -0.49
C ALA A 20 11.27 4.81 -1.92
N MET A 21 10.42 4.36 -2.85
CA MET A 21 10.52 4.71 -4.26
C MET A 21 9.49 5.80 -4.57
N GLY A 22 9.88 7.07 -4.55
CA GLY A 22 8.97 8.18 -4.87
C GLY A 22 7.79 8.32 -3.90
N CYS A 23 6.60 8.68 -4.41
CA CYS A 23 5.39 8.80 -3.58
C CYS A 23 5.04 7.42 -3.00
N THR A 24 4.95 7.32 -1.69
CA THR A 24 4.73 6.05 -0.98
C THR A 24 3.28 5.57 -1.05
N GLU A 25 2.33 6.47 -1.27
CA GLU A 25 0.91 6.16 -1.39
C GLU A 25 0.54 5.28 -2.60
N PRO A 26 0.97 5.57 -3.86
CA PRO A 26 0.71 4.66 -4.98
C PRO A 26 1.35 3.28 -4.75
N ILE A 27 2.50 3.22 -4.07
CA ILE A 27 3.15 1.95 -3.75
C ILE A 27 2.35 1.17 -2.71
N ALA A 28 1.81 1.82 -1.68
CA ALA A 28 0.97 1.17 -0.69
C ALA A 28 -0.31 0.58 -1.33
N ILE A 29 -0.89 1.27 -2.31
CA ILE A 29 -2.01 0.74 -3.10
C ILE A 29 -1.56 -0.49 -3.90
N ALA A 30 -0.42 -0.42 -4.59
CA ALA A 30 0.12 -1.55 -5.35
C ALA A 30 0.40 -2.76 -4.45
N TYR A 31 1.01 -2.52 -3.28
CA TYR A 31 1.28 -3.54 -2.28
C TYR A 31 -0.02 -4.19 -1.78
N GLY A 32 -1.02 -3.40 -1.39
CA GLY A 32 -2.32 -3.91 -0.95
C GLY A 32 -3.03 -4.71 -2.05
N ALA A 33 -2.94 -4.27 -3.31
CA ALA A 33 -3.52 -4.98 -4.45
C ALA A 33 -2.86 -6.35 -4.67
N ALA A 34 -1.53 -6.42 -4.54
CA ALA A 34 -0.80 -7.68 -4.63
C ALA A 34 -1.18 -8.64 -3.49
N VAL A 35 -1.33 -8.14 -2.25
CA VAL A 35 -1.78 -8.95 -1.11
C VAL A 35 -3.20 -9.46 -1.31
N ALA A 36 -4.12 -8.60 -1.76
CA ALA A 36 -5.50 -9.00 -2.04
C ALA A 36 -5.59 -10.04 -3.18
N ALA A 37 -4.83 -9.85 -4.27
CA ALA A 37 -4.77 -10.79 -5.38
C ALA A 37 -4.15 -12.14 -4.97
N ARG A 38 -3.10 -12.12 -4.14
CA ARG A 38 -2.50 -13.34 -3.56
C ARG A 38 -3.51 -14.09 -2.68
N ALA A 39 -4.31 -13.38 -1.88
CA ALA A 39 -5.35 -13.99 -1.06
C ALA A 39 -6.48 -14.61 -1.91
N LEU A 40 -6.88 -13.94 -3.01
CA LEU A 40 -7.82 -14.48 -3.99
C LEU A 40 -7.29 -15.80 -4.59
N GLY A 41 -6.02 -15.82 -4.99
CA GLY A 41 -5.32 -16.99 -5.51
C GLY A 41 -5.58 -17.30 -6.98
N THR A 42 -6.23 -16.38 -7.71
CA THR A 42 -6.43 -16.41 -9.16
C THR A 42 -6.35 -14.98 -9.71
N GLU A 43 -6.32 -14.83 -11.04
CA GLU A 43 -6.35 -13.52 -11.68
C GLU A 43 -7.67 -12.78 -11.37
N PRO A 44 -7.62 -11.52 -10.88
CA PRO A 44 -8.83 -10.74 -10.61
C PRO A 44 -9.60 -10.37 -11.87
N GLU A 45 -10.93 -10.46 -11.82
CA GLU A 45 -11.85 -9.96 -12.86
C GLU A 45 -12.32 -8.52 -12.58
N SER A 46 -12.26 -8.10 -11.31
CA SER A 46 -12.56 -6.73 -10.88
C SER A 46 -11.85 -6.42 -9.55
N VAL A 47 -11.62 -5.12 -9.30
CA VAL A 47 -11.02 -4.64 -8.05
C VAL A 47 -11.79 -3.43 -7.53
N GLU A 48 -12.14 -3.44 -6.25
CA GLU A 48 -12.65 -2.27 -5.53
C GLU A 48 -11.60 -1.77 -4.55
N VAL A 49 -11.37 -0.46 -4.55
CA VAL A 49 -10.47 0.24 -3.64
C VAL A 49 -11.26 1.22 -2.78
N TRP A 50 -11.14 1.11 -1.46
CA TRP A 50 -11.56 2.15 -0.53
C TRP A 50 -10.32 2.77 0.11
N ALA A 51 -10.14 4.08 -0.02
CA ALA A 51 -8.98 4.75 0.54
C ALA A 51 -9.36 6.07 1.23
N SER A 52 -8.56 6.50 2.20
CA SER A 52 -8.75 7.82 2.84
C SER A 52 -8.66 8.95 1.79
N ALA A 53 -9.46 10.00 1.96
CA ALA A 53 -9.60 11.08 0.96
C ALA A 53 -8.27 11.75 0.59
N ASN A 54 -7.36 11.89 1.56
CA ASN A 54 -5.98 12.35 1.36
C ASN A 54 -5.20 11.44 0.39
N ILE A 55 -5.29 10.12 0.55
CA ILE A 55 -4.64 9.14 -0.32
C ILE A 55 -5.22 9.23 -1.74
N ILE A 56 -6.55 9.29 -1.87
CA ILE A 56 -7.19 9.42 -3.18
C ILE A 56 -6.71 10.68 -3.90
N LYS A 57 -6.72 11.82 -3.19
CA LYS A 57 -6.21 13.10 -3.71
C LYS A 57 -4.74 13.02 -4.13
N ASN A 58 -3.90 12.42 -3.29
CA ASN A 58 -2.45 12.34 -3.53
C ASN A 58 -2.13 11.43 -4.72
N VAL A 59 -2.84 10.31 -4.90
CA VAL A 59 -2.52 9.33 -5.95
C VAL A 59 -3.17 9.66 -7.29
N LYS A 60 -4.30 10.37 -7.31
CA LYS A 60 -5.16 10.59 -8.50
C LYS A 60 -4.42 10.90 -9.81
N SER A 61 -3.33 11.67 -9.77
CA SER A 61 -2.61 12.11 -10.97
C SER A 61 -1.08 11.89 -10.91
N VAL A 62 -0.61 11.23 -9.85
CA VAL A 62 0.82 10.95 -9.64
C VAL A 62 1.26 9.80 -10.53
N VAL A 63 2.51 9.89 -11.00
CA VAL A 63 3.17 8.81 -11.74
C VAL A 63 3.47 7.67 -10.78
N VAL A 64 3.03 6.47 -11.12
CA VAL A 64 3.35 5.27 -10.36
C VAL A 64 4.81 4.88 -10.67
N PRO A 65 5.70 4.78 -9.68
CA PRO A 65 7.10 4.42 -9.88
C PRO A 65 7.27 3.12 -10.67
N CYS A 66 8.31 3.04 -11.49
CA CYS A 66 8.67 1.84 -12.26
C CYS A 66 7.60 1.30 -13.23
N THR A 67 6.56 2.08 -13.57
CA THR A 67 5.49 1.66 -14.51
C THR A 67 5.64 2.21 -15.94
N GLY A 68 6.72 2.95 -16.24
CA GLY A 68 6.89 3.59 -17.56
C GLY A 68 5.99 4.80 -17.79
N GLY A 69 5.56 5.49 -16.72
CA GLY A 69 4.80 6.74 -16.81
C GLY A 69 3.29 6.60 -16.58
N GLN A 70 2.80 5.43 -16.18
CA GLN A 70 1.39 5.23 -15.83
C GLN A 70 1.02 6.04 -14.57
N ARG A 71 -0.24 6.45 -14.45
CA ARG A 71 -0.71 7.37 -13.41
C ARG A 71 -1.99 6.89 -12.74
N GLY A 72 -2.15 7.29 -11.49
CA GLY A 72 -3.38 7.10 -10.75
C GLY A 72 -3.51 5.74 -10.05
N ILE A 73 -4.62 5.59 -9.33
CA ILE A 73 -4.91 4.42 -8.47
C ILE A 73 -5.03 3.14 -9.30
N SER A 74 -5.71 3.20 -10.44
CA SER A 74 -5.86 2.04 -11.33
C SER A 74 -4.51 1.53 -11.84
N ALA A 75 -3.58 2.42 -12.18
CA ALA A 75 -2.21 2.02 -12.55
C ALA A 75 -1.47 1.36 -11.38
N ALA A 76 -1.60 1.89 -10.17
CA ALA A 76 -0.99 1.31 -8.98
C ALA A 76 -1.51 -0.09 -8.68
N VAL A 77 -2.83 -0.28 -8.73
CA VAL A 77 -3.49 -1.59 -8.56
C VAL A 77 -2.96 -2.60 -9.57
N CYS A 78 -2.96 -2.25 -10.86
CA CYS A 78 -2.54 -3.16 -11.93
C CYS A 78 -1.05 -3.50 -11.84
N ALA A 79 -0.20 -2.51 -11.53
CA ALA A 79 1.23 -2.73 -11.33
C ALA A 79 1.49 -3.67 -10.14
N GLY A 80 0.76 -3.50 -9.03
CA GLY A 80 0.84 -4.38 -7.87
C GLY A 80 0.45 -5.83 -8.17
N ILE A 81 -0.69 -6.02 -8.85
CA ILE A 81 -1.17 -7.35 -9.25
C ILE A 81 -0.15 -8.06 -10.14
N VAL A 82 0.45 -7.37 -11.10
CA VAL A 82 1.43 -7.94 -12.02
C VAL A 82 2.79 -8.19 -11.36
N ALA A 83 3.22 -7.32 -10.45
CA ALA A 83 4.48 -7.50 -9.72
C ALA A 83 4.42 -8.72 -8.77
N ALA A 84 3.28 -8.96 -8.11
CA ALA A 84 2.92 -10.14 -7.31
C ALA A 84 3.89 -10.56 -6.17
N ASP A 85 4.95 -9.79 -5.91
CA ASP A 85 5.99 -10.07 -4.92
C ASP A 85 5.76 -9.28 -3.62
N THR A 86 4.85 -9.76 -2.78
CA THR A 86 4.49 -9.07 -1.53
C THR A 86 5.59 -9.13 -0.47
N GLU A 87 6.64 -9.92 -0.64
CA GLU A 87 7.76 -9.95 0.33
C GLU A 87 8.60 -8.67 0.27
N LYS A 88 8.50 -7.92 -0.85
CA LYS A 88 9.25 -6.67 -1.06
C LYS A 88 8.61 -5.43 -0.43
N GLY A 89 7.41 -5.52 0.14
CA GLY A 89 6.75 -4.36 0.78
C GLY A 89 6.69 -3.12 -0.15
N LEU A 90 7.33 -2.02 0.26
CA LEU A 90 7.39 -0.78 -0.56
C LEU A 90 8.32 -0.84 -1.77
N GLU A 91 9.10 -1.91 -1.92
CA GLU A 91 9.94 -2.15 -3.07
C GLU A 91 9.27 -3.09 -4.09
N ILE A 92 7.96 -3.37 -3.94
CA ILE A 92 7.22 -4.31 -4.80
C ILE A 92 7.36 -3.99 -6.30
N LEU A 93 7.48 -2.72 -6.67
CA LEU A 93 7.62 -2.30 -8.07
C LEU A 93 9.08 -2.19 -8.55
N ALA A 94 10.06 -2.43 -7.67
CA ALA A 94 11.46 -2.12 -7.94
C ALA A 94 12.07 -2.91 -9.09
N SER A 95 11.67 -4.17 -9.19
CA SER A 95 12.24 -5.13 -10.15
C SER A 95 11.32 -5.38 -11.34
N MET A 96 10.35 -4.50 -11.61
CA MET A 96 9.44 -4.68 -12.74
C MET A 96 10.19 -4.68 -14.07
N THR A 97 10.05 -5.78 -14.83
CA THR A 97 10.60 -5.88 -16.19
C THR A 97 9.76 -5.07 -17.19
N GLU A 98 10.29 -4.83 -18.40
CA GLU A 98 9.53 -4.16 -19.46
C GLU A 98 8.27 -4.95 -19.86
N GLU A 99 8.35 -6.28 -19.85
CA GLU A 99 7.19 -7.16 -20.10
C GLU A 99 6.11 -6.98 -19.04
N GLN A 100 6.50 -6.90 -17.76
CA GLN A 100 5.57 -6.65 -16.66
C GLN A 100 4.94 -5.25 -16.74
N LYS A 101 5.71 -4.24 -17.17
CA LYS A 101 5.17 -2.88 -17.37
C LYS A 101 4.10 -2.87 -18.46
N GLU A 102 4.34 -3.55 -19.58
CA GLU A 102 3.37 -3.67 -20.67
C GLU A 102 2.16 -4.52 -20.26
N GLN A 103 2.36 -5.59 -19.49
CA GLN A 103 1.26 -6.38 -18.92
C GLN A 103 0.40 -5.53 -17.98
N ALA A 104 0.99 -4.74 -17.08
CA ALA A 104 0.27 -3.85 -16.18
C ALA A 104 -0.55 -2.81 -16.96
N LYS A 105 0.01 -2.26 -18.03
CA LYS A 105 -0.69 -1.32 -18.92
C LYS A 105 -1.88 -1.96 -19.63
N LYS A 106 -1.72 -3.18 -20.14
CA LYS A 106 -2.83 -3.95 -20.75
C LYS A 106 -3.91 -4.26 -19.72
N LEU A 107 -3.51 -4.71 -18.53
CA LEU A 107 -4.44 -4.99 -17.43
C LEU A 107 -5.21 -3.73 -17.05
N GLN A 108 -4.56 -2.57 -16.97
CA GLN A 108 -5.20 -1.28 -16.68
C GLN A 108 -6.32 -0.94 -17.68
N SER A 109 -6.17 -1.32 -18.95
CA SER A 109 -7.18 -1.04 -19.98
C SER A 109 -8.42 -1.95 -19.91
N CYS A 110 -8.30 -3.12 -19.27
CA CYS A 110 -9.33 -4.16 -19.29
C CYS A 110 -9.96 -4.41 -17.91
N LEU A 111 -9.20 -4.23 -16.82
CA LEU A 111 -9.62 -4.54 -15.47
C LEU A 111 -10.48 -3.40 -14.91
N PRO A 112 -11.76 -3.65 -14.58
CA PRO A 112 -12.59 -2.68 -13.86
C PRO A 112 -11.99 -2.41 -12.48
N VAL A 113 -11.65 -1.14 -12.21
CA VAL A 113 -11.18 -0.68 -10.91
C VAL A 113 -12.12 0.40 -10.37
N GLY A 114 -12.92 0.05 -9.37
CA GLY A 114 -13.73 1.00 -8.61
C GLY A 114 -12.93 1.67 -7.52
N VAL A 115 -13.13 2.98 -7.32
CA VAL A 115 -12.46 3.76 -6.29
C VAL A 115 -13.51 4.49 -5.46
N ASN A 116 -13.47 4.29 -4.15
CA ASN A 116 -14.39 4.83 -3.18
C ASN A 116 -13.62 5.46 -2.02
N GLU A 117 -14.25 6.40 -1.33
CA GLU A 117 -13.70 6.94 -0.08
C GLU A 117 -13.91 5.94 1.06
N SER A 118 -12.87 5.74 1.88
CA SER A 118 -12.96 4.89 3.06
C SER A 118 -13.84 5.50 4.14
N ARG A 119 -14.58 4.64 4.85
CA ARG A 119 -15.43 4.98 6.00
C ARG A 119 -14.93 4.38 7.31
N SER A 120 -13.68 3.88 7.35
CA SER A 120 -13.10 3.27 8.56
C SER A 120 -12.84 4.27 9.69
N GLY A 121 -12.71 5.56 9.36
CA GLY A 121 -12.35 6.61 10.31
C GLY A 121 -10.84 6.75 10.56
N TYR A 122 -10.01 5.91 9.95
CA TYR A 122 -8.55 6.01 10.05
C TYR A 122 -8.00 7.12 9.15
N ILE A 123 -6.95 7.80 9.60
CA ILE A 123 -6.30 8.89 8.85
C ILE A 123 -5.59 8.34 7.60
N PHE A 124 -5.01 7.15 7.73
CA PHE A 124 -4.38 6.40 6.65
C PHE A 124 -5.07 5.05 6.55
N ASP A 125 -5.83 4.83 5.48
CA ASP A 125 -6.52 3.59 5.21
C ASP A 125 -6.55 3.29 3.72
N ILE A 126 -6.24 2.04 3.38
CA ILE A 126 -6.35 1.48 2.04
C ILE A 126 -6.94 0.08 2.19
N GLN A 127 -8.13 -0.12 1.66
CA GLN A 127 -8.80 -1.41 1.59
C GLN A 127 -8.95 -1.80 0.12
N ILE A 128 -8.57 -3.02 -0.21
CA ILE A 128 -8.61 -3.53 -1.58
C ILE A 128 -9.31 -4.87 -1.58
N LYS A 129 -10.33 -5.00 -2.43
CA LYS A 129 -11.04 -6.25 -2.68
C LYS A 129 -10.86 -6.64 -4.15
N ALA A 130 -10.14 -7.72 -4.41
CA ALA A 130 -10.05 -8.36 -5.70
C ALA A 130 -11.09 -9.47 -5.80
N SER A 131 -11.83 -9.56 -6.91
CA SER A 131 -12.89 -10.58 -7.08
C SER A 131 -12.74 -11.31 -8.41
N ALA A 132 -13.00 -12.62 -8.42
CA ALA A 132 -13.08 -13.44 -9.62
C ALA A 132 -13.92 -14.69 -9.38
N GLY A 133 -14.78 -15.06 -10.33
CA GLY A 133 -15.51 -16.34 -10.30
C GLY A 133 -16.33 -16.58 -9.02
N GLY A 134 -16.87 -15.53 -8.41
CA GLY A 134 -17.64 -15.59 -7.16
C GLY A 134 -16.80 -15.63 -5.88
N HIS A 135 -15.47 -15.65 -5.99
CA HIS A 135 -14.54 -15.56 -4.86
C HIS A 135 -13.94 -14.17 -4.74
N SER A 136 -13.41 -13.85 -3.56
CA SER A 136 -12.72 -12.60 -3.30
C SER A 136 -11.48 -12.76 -2.42
N GLY A 137 -10.50 -11.91 -2.68
CA GLY A 137 -9.37 -11.66 -1.79
C GLY A 137 -9.43 -10.23 -1.29
N TYR A 138 -9.15 -10.02 -0.01
CA TYR A 138 -9.22 -8.72 0.64
C TYR A 138 -7.93 -8.42 1.39
N ALA A 139 -7.48 -7.17 1.32
CA ALA A 139 -6.39 -6.65 2.14
C ALA A 139 -6.76 -5.26 2.67
N GLN A 140 -6.40 -4.99 3.92
CA GLN A 140 -6.49 -3.66 4.53
C GLN A 140 -5.14 -3.23 5.10
N ILE A 141 -4.70 -2.05 4.72
CA ILE A 141 -3.52 -1.37 5.23
C ILE A 141 -3.97 -0.12 5.98
N ALA A 142 -3.56 0.02 7.24
CA ALA A 142 -3.95 1.16 8.07
C ALA A 142 -2.79 1.72 8.91
N GLY A 143 -2.81 3.02 9.16
CA GLY A 143 -1.80 3.72 9.98
C GLY A 143 -0.50 4.05 9.25
N TYR A 144 0.15 3.07 8.61
CA TYR A 144 1.34 3.29 7.78
C TYR A 144 1.42 2.33 6.58
N HIS A 145 2.20 2.72 5.57
CA HIS A 145 2.17 2.20 4.20
C HIS A 145 2.33 0.68 4.01
N THR A 146 2.88 -0.06 4.98
CA THR A 146 3.07 -1.52 4.93
C THR A 146 2.34 -2.29 6.02
N ASN A 147 1.57 -1.60 6.88
CA ASN A 147 0.89 -2.22 8.01
C ASN A 147 -0.38 -2.95 7.56
N VAL A 148 -0.25 -4.17 7.07
CA VAL A 148 -1.40 -5.01 6.71
C VAL A 148 -2.11 -5.48 7.99
N ILE A 149 -3.25 -4.88 8.29
CA ILE A 149 -4.03 -5.18 9.50
C ILE A 149 -5.07 -6.26 9.28
N CYS A 150 -5.47 -6.53 8.04
CA CYS A 150 -6.41 -7.59 7.73
C CYS A 150 -6.15 -8.18 6.34
N VAL A 151 -6.19 -9.51 6.24
CA VAL A 151 -6.22 -10.26 4.97
C VAL A 151 -7.32 -11.30 5.05
N LYS A 152 -8.18 -11.37 4.03
CA LYS A 152 -9.26 -12.37 3.94
C LYS A 152 -9.28 -13.05 2.58
N LYS A 153 -9.70 -14.31 2.56
CA LYS A 153 -10.18 -15.02 1.38
C LYS A 153 -11.64 -15.34 1.59
N ASP A 154 -12.51 -14.76 0.77
CA ASP A 154 -13.95 -14.71 1.00
C ASP A 154 -14.23 -14.19 2.43
N GLU A 155 -15.01 -14.91 3.21
CA GLU A 155 -15.30 -14.58 4.61
C GLU A 155 -14.24 -15.09 5.60
N LYS A 156 -13.25 -15.87 5.13
CA LYS A 156 -12.23 -16.47 5.99
C LYS A 156 -11.08 -15.48 6.22
N VAL A 157 -10.89 -15.08 7.47
CA VAL A 157 -9.74 -14.28 7.92
C VAL A 157 -8.47 -15.13 7.89
N MET A 158 -7.47 -14.67 7.15
CA MET A 158 -6.14 -15.31 7.07
C MET A 158 -5.13 -14.63 8.00
N GLN A 159 -5.22 -13.32 8.13
CA GLN A 159 -4.38 -12.51 9.00
C GLN A 159 -5.23 -11.36 9.55
N GLU A 160 -5.10 -11.10 10.85
CA GLU A 160 -5.70 -9.96 11.51
C GLU A 160 -4.75 -9.44 12.59
N LYS A 161 -4.51 -8.13 12.58
CA LYS A 161 -3.70 -7.43 13.57
C LYS A 161 -4.56 -6.32 14.17
N PRO A 162 -4.73 -6.28 15.49
CA PRO A 162 -5.46 -5.18 16.12
C PRO A 162 -4.74 -3.86 15.82
N TYR A 163 -5.51 -2.89 15.35
CA TYR A 163 -5.03 -1.53 15.12
C TYR A 163 -6.05 -0.58 15.72
N VAL A 164 -5.56 0.34 16.54
CA VAL A 164 -6.32 1.43 17.11
C VAL A 164 -5.63 2.69 16.62
N GLU A 165 -6.42 3.63 16.09
CA GLU A 165 -5.91 4.93 15.69
C GLU A 165 -5.33 5.63 16.93
N GLN A 166 -4.00 5.63 17.05
CA GLN A 166 -3.28 6.34 18.09
C GLN A 166 -2.68 7.59 17.47
N LYS A 167 -2.70 8.72 18.19
CA LYS A 167 -1.74 9.80 17.89
C LYS A 167 -0.36 9.17 17.97
N GLN A 168 0.43 9.23 16.89
CA GLN A 168 1.73 8.55 16.73
C GLN A 168 2.49 8.43 18.07
N SER A 169 2.57 7.21 18.61
CA SER A 169 3.49 6.91 19.71
C SER A 169 4.79 6.43 19.09
N TYR A 170 5.85 7.20 19.25
CA TYR A 170 7.15 6.84 18.72
C TYR A 170 7.90 5.94 19.70
N GLY A 171 8.67 4.99 19.18
CA GLY A 171 9.47 4.09 20.02
C GLY A 171 10.60 4.82 20.74
N THR A 172 11.10 5.88 20.11
CA THR A 172 12.10 6.80 20.67
C THR A 172 11.45 8.07 21.20
N ASP A 173 11.91 8.54 22.37
CA ASP A 173 11.44 9.78 23.01
C ASP A 173 11.77 11.00 22.13
N ARG A 174 10.72 11.66 21.64
CA ARG A 174 10.83 12.83 20.74
C ARG A 174 10.73 14.16 21.48
N GLU A 175 10.51 14.17 22.80
CA GLU A 175 10.57 15.41 23.59
C GLU A 175 11.97 16.04 23.56
N LEU A 176 12.98 15.25 23.18
CA LEU A 176 14.35 15.70 22.98
C LEU A 176 14.56 16.51 21.68
N LEU A 177 13.59 16.54 20.76
CA LEU A 177 13.62 17.39 19.55
C LEU A 177 13.23 18.84 19.86
N THR A 178 13.89 19.44 20.85
CA THR A 178 13.73 20.87 21.14
C THR A 178 14.69 21.68 20.29
N VAL A 179 14.15 22.53 19.41
CA VAL A 179 14.91 23.57 18.68
C VAL A 179 14.88 24.86 19.45
#